data_AF-A0A1G7WQT0-F1
#
_entry.id   AF-A0A1G7WQT0-F1
#
_cell.length_a   1.000
_cell.length_b   1.000
_cell.length_c   1.000
_cell.angle_alpha   90.00
_cell.angle_beta   90.00
_cell.angle_gamma   90.00
#
_symmetry.space_group_name_H-M   'P 1'
#
loop_
_entity.id
_entity.type
_entity.pdbx_description
1 polymer ?
#
loop_
_entity_poly.entity_id
_entity_poly.type
_entity_poly.pdbx_seq_one_letter_code
_entity_poly.pdbx_strand_id
1 'polypeptide(L)'
;MYHIRPNLIVGFHGCDEVVRNALLNNPNKIKISRKRYDWLGNGMYFWENNYQRALDWATEKYQRGKITSPAVIGAVIDSQSELHQRIFSSA
;
A
#
# COMPACT_ATOMS: atom_id res chain seq x y z
N MET A 1 26.38 13.10 13.76
CA MET A 1 26.47 11.63 13.67
C MET A 1 25.29 11.17 12.84
N TYR A 2 25.50 10.76 11.59
CA TYR A 2 24.42 10.34 10.71
C TYR A 2 23.99 8.92 11.11
N HIS A 3 22.78 8.79 11.66
CA HIS A 3 22.17 7.49 11.80
C HIS A 3 21.72 7.04 10.42
N ILE A 4 22.43 6.08 9.82
CA ILE A 4 21.88 5.31 8.71
C ILE A 4 20.63 4.64 9.27
N ARG A 5 19.47 4.94 8.68
CA ARG A 5 18.22 4.20 8.93
C ARG A 5 18.07 3.18 7.81
N PRO A 6 18.69 2.00 7.90
CA PRO A 6 18.40 0.95 6.94
C PRO A 6 16.94 0.51 7.15
N ASN A 7 16.29 0.02 6.11
CA ASN A 7 14.95 -0.59 6.11
C ASN A 7 13.74 0.29 5.72
N LEU A 8 13.96 1.29 4.86
CA LEU A 8 12.88 1.84 4.04
C LEU A 8 12.62 0.86 2.87
N ILE A 9 11.43 0.26 2.86
CA ILE A 9 10.97 -0.66 1.82
C ILE A 9 10.05 0.11 0.88
N VAL A 10 10.26 0.04 -0.43
CA VAL A 10 9.29 0.56 -1.41
C VAL A 10 8.31 -0.56 -1.76
N GLY A 11 7.04 -0.32 -1.51
CA GLY A 11 5.96 -1.26 -1.78
C GLY A 11 4.94 -0.71 -2.76
N PHE A 12 4.33 -1.57 -3.57
CA PHE A 12 3.28 -1.21 -4.51
C PHE A 12 1.99 -1.97 -4.23
N HIS A 13 0.86 -1.26 -4.11
CA HIS A 13 -0.45 -1.85 -3.90
C HIS A 13 -1.34 -1.65 -5.13
N GLY A 14 -1.77 -2.77 -5.72
CA GLY A 14 -2.76 -2.77 -6.80
C GLY A 14 -4.16 -2.53 -6.23
N CYS A 15 -4.88 -1.55 -6.75
CA CYS A 15 -6.21 -1.15 -6.26
C CYS A 15 -7.07 -0.54 -7.37
N ASP A 16 -8.26 -0.09 -7.02
CA ASP A 16 -9.08 0.74 -7.91
C ASP A 16 -8.54 2.18 -7.92
N GLU A 17 -8.65 2.85 -9.06
CA GLU A 17 -8.29 4.26 -9.22
C GLU A 17 -8.92 5.16 -8.14
N VAL A 18 -10.18 4.94 -7.77
CA VAL A 18 -10.82 5.75 -6.72
C VAL A 18 -10.13 5.58 -5.36
N VAL A 19 -9.61 4.38 -5.08
CA VAL A 19 -8.87 4.07 -3.85
C VAL A 19 -7.50 4.72 -3.90
N ARG A 20 -6.76 4.62 -5.02
CA ARG A 20 -5.48 5.34 -5.22
C ARG A 20 -5.66 6.83 -4.96
N ASN A 21 -6.65 7.45 -5.62
CA ASN A 21 -6.89 8.89 -5.51
C ASN A 21 -7.31 9.29 -4.08
N ALA A 22 -8.14 8.48 -3.41
CA ALA A 22 -8.51 8.73 -2.03
C ALA A 22 -7.29 8.70 -1.08
N LEU A 23 -6.39 7.73 -1.26
CA LEU A 23 -5.16 7.60 -0.48
C LEU A 23 -4.15 8.72 -0.76
N LEU A 24 -4.00 9.14 -2.02
CA LEU A 24 -3.15 10.29 -2.37
C LEU A 24 -3.63 11.58 -1.68
N ASN A 25 -4.94 11.78 -1.61
CA ASN A 25 -5.53 12.96 -0.97
C ASN A 25 -5.60 12.84 0.57
N ASN A 26 -5.67 11.61 1.10
CA ASN A 26 -5.86 11.34 2.53
C ASN A 26 -5.05 10.10 2.95
N PRO A 27 -3.72 10.20 3.08
CA PRO A 27 -2.83 9.04 3.28
C PRO A 27 -3.10 8.27 4.58
N ASN A 28 -3.73 8.92 5.57
CA ASN A 28 -4.05 8.31 6.87
C ASN A 28 -5.35 7.49 6.85
N LYS A 29 -6.16 7.58 5.79
CA LYS A 29 -7.45 6.86 5.68
C LYS A 29 -7.26 5.54 4.92
N ILE A 30 -6.50 4.63 5.53
CA ILE A 30 -6.24 3.32 4.95
C ILE A 30 -7.42 2.38 5.21
N LYS A 31 -7.97 1.79 4.14
CA LYS A 31 -8.96 0.72 4.24
C LYS A 31 -8.25 -0.62 4.47
N ILE A 32 -8.38 -1.15 5.67
CA ILE A 32 -7.78 -2.44 6.05
C ILE A 32 -8.70 -3.59 5.59
N SER A 33 -8.14 -4.59 4.89
CA SER A 33 -8.86 -5.84 4.61
C SER A 33 -9.10 -6.61 5.90
N ARG A 34 -10.34 -7.07 6.11
CA ARG A 34 -10.77 -7.81 7.31
C ARG A 34 -11.45 -9.14 6.95
N LYS A 35 -11.03 -9.78 5.86
CA LYS A 35 -11.71 -10.96 5.36
C LYS A 35 -11.23 -12.17 6.17
N ARG A 36 -12.17 -13.07 6.51
CA ARG A 36 -11.86 -14.28 7.29
C ARG A 36 -10.84 -15.22 6.62
N TYR A 37 -10.65 -15.08 5.30
CA TYR A 37 -9.72 -15.86 4.49
C TYR A 37 -8.41 -15.11 4.17
N ASP A 38 -8.15 -13.98 4.83
CA ASP A 38 -6.87 -13.27 4.73
C ASP A 38 -5.83 -14.02 5.59
N TRP A 39 -5.21 -15.05 5.01
CA TRP A 39 -4.25 -15.94 5.68
C TRP A 39 -2.97 -15.23 6.15
N LEU A 40 -2.69 -14.02 5.65
CA LEU A 40 -1.61 -13.14 6.09
C LEU A 40 -2.04 -12.16 7.20
N GLY A 41 -3.27 -12.29 7.73
CA GLY A 41 -3.84 -11.38 8.71
C GLY A 41 -4.44 -10.11 8.09
N ASN A 42 -5.16 -9.32 8.87
CA ASN A 42 -5.87 -8.14 8.38
C ASN A 42 -4.90 -7.03 7.98
N GLY A 43 -5.00 -6.48 6.76
CA GLY A 43 -4.03 -5.48 6.32
C GLY A 43 -4.30 -4.86 4.95
N MET A 44 -3.38 -3.99 4.56
CA MET A 44 -3.16 -3.53 3.19
C MET A 44 -1.84 -4.14 2.72
N TYR A 45 -1.85 -4.85 1.60
CA TYR A 45 -0.70 -5.63 1.15
C TYR A 45 0.04 -4.95 0.02
N PHE A 46 1.36 -5.05 0.03
CA PHE A 46 2.23 -4.45 -0.97
C PHE A 46 3.09 -5.51 -1.63
N TRP A 47 3.34 -5.31 -2.92
CA TRP A 47 4.41 -5.98 -3.65
C TRP A 47 5.70 -5.18 -3.45
N GLU A 48 6.67 -5.78 -2.79
CA GLU A 48 7.96 -5.15 -2.54
C GLU A 48 8.72 -4.96 -3.86
N ASN A 49 9.14 -3.71 -4.12
CA ASN A 49 9.95 -3.32 -5.27
C ASN A 49 9.42 -3.80 -6.64
N ASN A 50 8.12 -4.07 -6.75
CA ASN A 50 7.54 -4.66 -7.96
C ASN A 50 6.20 -4.03 -8.35
N TYR A 51 6.29 -2.91 -9.07
CA TYR A 51 5.14 -2.21 -9.65
C TYR A 51 4.33 -3.11 -10.61
N GLN A 52 5.02 -3.85 -11.48
CA GLN A 52 4.35 -4.64 -12.52
C GLN A 52 3.45 -5.71 -11.89
N ARG A 53 3.91 -6.40 -10.86
CA ARG A 53 3.10 -7.41 -10.15
C ARG A 53 1.89 -6.81 -9.45
N ALA A 54 2.01 -5.59 -8.92
CA ALA A 54 0.87 -4.86 -8.37
C ALA A 54 -0.17 -4.52 -9.44
N LEU A 55 0.28 -4.10 -10.62
CA LEU A 55 -0.59 -3.80 -11.76
C LEU A 55 -1.25 -5.05 -12.33
N ASP A 56 -0.49 -6.15 -12.49
CA ASP A 56 -1.00 -7.44 -12.94
C ASP A 56 -2.13 -7.91 -12.02
N TRP A 57 -1.91 -7.84 -10.70
CA TRP A 57 -2.94 -8.19 -9.72
C TRP A 57 -4.19 -7.32 -9.85
N ALA A 58 -4.04 -6.00 -10.01
CA ALA A 58 -5.20 -5.11 -10.18
C ALA A 58 -5.97 -5.41 -11.48
N THR A 59 -5.24 -5.71 -12.55
CA THR A 59 -5.80 -6.08 -13.86
C THR A 59 -6.56 -7.40 -13.78
N GLU A 60 -6.01 -8.42 -13.12
CA GLU A 60 -6.71 -9.70 -12.87
C GLU A 60 -8.00 -9.49 -12.06
N LYS A 61 -7.98 -8.59 -11.06
CA LYS A 61 -9.18 -8.25 -10.29
C LYS A 61 -10.23 -7.53 -11.12
N TYR A 62 -9.81 -6.67 -12.04
CA TYR A 62 -10.70 -6.03 -13.00
C TYR A 62 -11.36 -7.05 -13.93
N GLN A 63 -10.60 -8.00 -14.48
CA GLN A 63 -11.14 -9.09 -15.29
C GLN A 63 -12.18 -9.94 -14.54
N ARG A 64 -12.06 -10.03 -13.21
CA ARG A 64 -13.03 -10.72 -12.32
C ARG A 64 -14.16 -9.82 -11.81
N GLY A 65 -14.28 -8.59 -12.32
CA GLY A 65 -15.30 -7.62 -11.91
C GLY A 65 -15.19 -7.16 -10.45
N LYS A 66 -14.00 -7.21 -9.85
CA LYS A 66 -13.75 -6.78 -8.46
C LYS A 66 -13.16 -5.37 -8.35
N ILE A 67 -12.60 -4.85 -9.43
CA ILE A 67 -12.07 -3.50 -9.60
C ILE A 67 -12.70 -2.94 -10.87
N THR A 68 -13.03 -1.65 -10.90
CA THR A 68 -13.60 -0.96 -12.06
C THR A 68 -12.51 -0.34 -12.91
N SER A 69 -11.51 0.31 -12.30
CA SER A 69 -10.38 0.91 -13.01
C SER A 69 -9.06 0.50 -12.35
N PRO A 70 -8.27 -0.42 -12.93
CA PRO A 70 -6.98 -0.84 -12.37
C PRO A 70 -6.02 0.32 -12.15
N ALA A 71 -5.49 0.42 -10.94
CA ALA A 71 -4.50 1.41 -10.56
C ALA A 71 -3.47 0.81 -9.59
N VAL A 72 -2.34 1.50 -9.44
CA VAL A 72 -1.30 1.17 -8.46
C VAL A 72 -0.98 2.40 -7.64
N ILE A 73 -0.79 2.21 -6.33
CA ILE A 73 -0.22 3.22 -5.43
C ILE A 73 1.10 2.71 -4.86
N GLY A 74 2.12 3.57 -4.84
CA GLY A 74 3.39 3.30 -4.18
C GLY A 74 3.39 3.81 -2.73
N ALA A 75 4.07 3.10 -1.84
CA ALA A 75 4.31 3.51 -0.47
C ALA A 75 5.78 3.27 -0.10
N VAL A 76 6.32 4.15 0.74
CA VAL A 76 7.57 3.93 1.44
C VAL A 76 7.23 3.44 2.85
N ILE A 77 7.70 2.25 3.20
CA ILE A 77 7.37 1.53 4.43
C ILE A 77 8.62 1.49 5.30
N ASP A 78 8.52 1.99 6.53
CA ASP A 78 9.58 1.89 7.53
C ASP A 78 9.35 0.65 8.40
N SER A 79 10.17 -0.40 8.19
CA SER A 79 10.04 -1.65 8.92
C SER A 79 10.65 -1.63 10.32
N GLN A 80 11.35 -0.55 10.72
CA GLN A 80 11.89 -0.40 12.08
C GLN A 80 10.91 0.27 13.06
N SER A 81 9.68 0.55 12.63
CA SER A 81 8.68 1.18 13.47
C SER A 81 8.03 0.20 14.48
N GLU A 82 8.82 -0.35 15.41
CA GLU A 82 8.26 -0.84 16.69
C GLU A 82 7.93 0.30 17.66
N LEU A 83 8.25 1.56 17.33
CA LEU A 83 7.93 2.73 18.16
C LEU A 83 7.42 3.90 17.29
N HIS A 84 6.13 4.21 17.49
CA HIS A 84 5.44 5.43 17.06
C HIS A 84 5.29 5.68 15.55
N GLN A 85 4.03 5.58 15.09
CA GLN A 85 3.51 6.26 13.90
C GLN A 85 3.68 7.78 14.02
N ARG A 86 4.86 8.32 13.76
CA ARG A 86 5.07 9.77 13.58
C ARG A 86 5.07 10.10 12.10
N ILE A 87 3.89 10.44 11.60
CA ILE A 87 3.70 11.18 10.35
C ILE A 87 4.25 12.58 10.59
N PHE A 88 5.32 12.95 9.90
CA PHE A 88 5.73 14.34 9.79
C PHE A 88 4.96 14.98 8.64
N SER A 89 4.16 15.99 8.98
CA SER A 89 3.86 17.12 8.09
C SER A 89 4.87 18.21 8.45
N SER A 90 5.54 18.79 7.47
CA SER A 90 6.14 20.10 7.65
C SER A 90 5.85 20.97 6.43
N ALA A 91 5.37 22.16 6.78
CA ALA A 91 5.08 23.35 5.99
C ALA A 91 5.99 23.61 4.79
#